data_AF-A0A1G2K3J2-F1
#
_entry.id   AF-A0A1G2K3J2-F1
#
_cell.length_a   1.000
_cell.length_b   1.000
_cell.length_c   1.000
_cell.angle_alpha   90.00
_cell.angle_beta   90.00
_cell.angle_gamma   90.00
#
_symmetry.space_group_name_H-M   'P 1'
#
loop_
_entity.id
_entity.type
_entity.pdbx_description
1 polymer ?
#
loop_
_entity_poly.entity_id
_entity_poly.type
_entity_poly.pdbx_seq_one_letter_code
_entity_poly.pdbx_strand_id
1 'polypeptide(L)'
;MEGMKEKILKNDPEKSEEFGESDEEQGVQNDFRSKIEKLVKQGKIPPTNVDIFFSAHKTAEDIKGFEERLKNADIYIPEALGWDEEALSSLREVSEGRKTPRELIQELQGNPDNPEYAAQLYRAEMLYGTKKPLGIIDLPDSSQFFEHLKKRVVDFSNSVNFEQILDTYLAHLEEDADFEKKREEHMLDSLGPVLEKLVKEHPELSKKKGLNVFMTLGSAHTGVYHGLKEGGIEAARSFKVEPYCWGYEVEAIRRYRFGKPVDETLAARAFFERVLKKLLPELFMPDDGNSEISTNVARRVISVFSCEEIRPITESKNHEQFFDKFLTAVEKKGLKPYVKEILQKHFAKEEDTLFEE
;
A
#
# COMPACT_ATOMS: atom_id res chain seq x y z
N MET A 1 -5.28 -12.79 42.91
CA MET A 1 -4.24 -12.51 43.92
C MET A 1 -2.96 -13.15 43.42
N GLU A 2 -1.96 -12.30 43.19
CA GLU A 2 -0.51 -12.55 43.05
C GLU A 2 -0.05 -13.89 42.49
N GLY A 3 0.33 -13.91 41.22
CA GLY A 3 1.02 -15.07 40.63
C GLY A 3 1.34 -14.98 39.14
N MET A 4 1.47 -13.78 38.55
CA MET A 4 1.84 -13.64 37.13
C MET A 4 2.45 -12.26 36.82
N LYS A 5 3.41 -11.84 37.65
CA LYS A 5 4.34 -10.75 37.34
C LYS A 5 5.74 -11.26 37.66
N GLU A 6 6.44 -11.74 36.64
CA GLU A 6 7.90 -11.94 36.52
C GLU A 6 8.17 -13.18 35.68
N LYS A 7 8.34 -12.97 34.37
CA LYS A 7 9.24 -13.73 33.49
C LYS A 7 9.29 -13.07 32.11
N ILE A 8 9.83 -11.85 32.09
CA ILE A 8 10.50 -11.28 30.93
C ILE A 8 11.88 -10.87 31.45
N LEU A 9 12.91 -11.12 30.64
CA LEU A 9 14.35 -10.95 30.89
C LEU A 9 15.08 -12.15 31.54
N LYS A 10 15.49 -13.09 30.68
CA LYS A 10 16.86 -13.62 30.70
C LYS A 10 17.30 -13.83 29.25
N ASN A 11 17.88 -12.79 28.66
CA ASN A 11 18.80 -12.96 27.54
C ASN A 11 20.06 -13.62 28.08
N ASP A 12 20.46 -14.71 27.43
CA ASP A 12 21.71 -15.41 27.63
C ASP A 12 22.82 -14.57 26.96
N PRO A 13 23.82 -14.04 27.70
CA PRO A 13 24.75 -13.04 27.17
C PRO A 13 26.01 -13.64 26.51
N GLU A 14 26.00 -14.89 26.06
CA GLU A 14 27.17 -15.52 25.45
C GLU A 14 26.86 -16.15 24.09
N LYS A 15 26.55 -15.28 23.12
CA LYS A 15 26.91 -15.40 21.69
C LYS A 15 26.50 -14.11 20.95
N SER A 16 27.07 -12.99 21.36
CA SER A 16 27.14 -11.80 20.52
C SER A 16 28.27 -12.00 19.51
N GLU A 17 27.95 -12.48 18.31
CA GLU A 17 28.76 -12.10 17.16
C GLU A 17 28.56 -10.60 16.97
N GLU A 18 29.65 -9.84 17.08
CA GLU A 18 29.71 -8.40 16.89
C GLU A 18 29.18 -8.02 15.50
N PHE A 19 27.92 -7.60 15.43
CA PHE A 19 27.51 -6.59 14.48
C PHE A 19 27.48 -5.27 15.23
N GLY A 20 28.50 -4.46 14.97
CA GLY A 20 28.65 -3.14 15.58
C GLY A 20 27.40 -2.29 15.34
N GLU A 21 27.02 -1.53 16.36
CA GLU A 21 26.19 -0.35 16.18
C GLU A 21 26.94 0.58 15.23
N SER A 22 26.58 0.58 13.94
CA SER A 22 27.11 1.53 12.96
C SER A 22 26.17 2.73 12.84
N ASP A 23 26.77 3.90 12.68
CA ASP A 23 26.18 5.22 12.44
C ASP A 23 25.33 5.31 11.12
N GLU A 24 24.70 4.22 10.67
CA GLU A 24 24.14 4.06 9.32
C GLU A 24 22.80 4.78 9.10
N GLU A 25 21.94 4.94 10.12
CA GLU A 25 20.64 5.61 9.91
C GLU A 25 20.78 7.13 9.61
N GLN A 26 21.87 7.78 10.05
CA GLN A 26 22.18 9.17 9.66
C GLN A 26 23.01 9.27 8.37
N GLY A 27 23.64 8.17 7.94
CA GLY A 27 24.51 8.12 6.76
C GLY A 27 23.74 8.05 5.44
N VAL A 28 22.62 7.32 5.38
CA VAL A 28 21.81 7.16 4.16
C VAL A 28 21.00 8.43 3.84
N GLN A 29 20.51 9.13 4.87
CA GLN A 29 19.61 10.29 4.73
C GLN A 29 20.32 11.56 4.19
N ASN A 30 21.59 11.76 4.55
CA ASN A 30 22.40 12.85 3.99
C ASN A 30 22.75 12.62 2.50
N ASP A 31 22.69 11.37 2.03
CA ASP A 31 23.07 11.00 0.67
C ASP A 31 22.00 11.42 -0.36
N PHE A 32 20.71 11.12 -0.12
CA PHE A 32 19.62 11.47 -1.05
C PHE A 32 19.54 12.98 -1.36
N ARG A 33 19.51 13.82 -0.32
CA ARG A 33 19.52 15.28 -0.45
C ARG A 33 20.72 15.76 -1.27
N SER A 34 21.90 15.24 -0.93
CA SER A 34 23.14 15.63 -1.59
C SER A 34 23.12 15.24 -3.08
N LYS A 35 22.54 14.08 -3.43
CA LYS A 35 22.41 13.59 -4.81
C LYS A 35 21.55 14.54 -5.64
N ILE A 36 20.32 14.85 -5.20
CA ILE A 36 19.42 15.73 -5.97
C ILE A 36 19.95 17.16 -6.03
N GLU A 37 20.38 17.73 -4.90
CA GLU A 37 20.96 19.08 -4.90
C GLU A 37 22.21 19.15 -5.80
N LYS A 38 23.04 18.11 -5.84
CA LYS A 38 24.21 18.04 -6.70
C LYS A 38 23.80 18.02 -8.17
N LEU A 39 22.77 17.26 -8.55
CA LEU A 39 22.26 17.25 -9.92
C LEU A 39 21.73 18.64 -10.33
N VAL A 40 21.01 19.32 -9.45
CA VAL A 40 20.52 20.70 -9.68
C VAL A 40 21.69 21.68 -9.80
N LYS A 41 22.64 21.66 -8.87
CA LYS A 41 23.83 22.54 -8.87
C LYS A 41 24.72 22.30 -10.10
N GLN A 42 24.77 21.08 -10.61
CA GLN A 42 25.49 20.73 -11.84
C GLN A 42 24.73 21.08 -13.11
N GLY A 43 23.50 21.60 -13.01
CA GLY A 43 22.65 21.91 -14.15
C GLY A 43 22.18 20.69 -14.93
N LYS A 44 22.26 19.49 -14.33
CA LYS A 44 21.80 18.23 -14.94
C LYS A 44 20.29 18.11 -14.92
N ILE A 45 19.65 18.67 -13.90
CA ILE A 45 18.18 18.79 -13.78
C ILE A 45 17.84 20.21 -13.31
N PRO A 46 16.72 20.80 -13.74
CA PRO A 46 16.19 22.02 -13.12
C PRO A 46 15.75 21.79 -11.67
N PRO A 47 15.49 22.86 -10.89
CA PRO A 47 14.80 22.74 -9.60
C PRO A 47 13.49 21.96 -9.74
N THR A 48 13.23 21.03 -8.83
CA THR A 48 12.09 20.10 -8.93
C THR A 48 11.11 20.31 -7.79
N ASN A 49 9.81 20.31 -8.12
CA ASN A 49 8.74 20.13 -7.16
C ASN A 49 7.99 18.82 -7.46
N VAL A 50 7.54 18.17 -6.40
CA VAL A 50 6.85 16.88 -6.47
C VAL A 50 5.44 17.00 -5.91
N ASP A 51 4.43 16.67 -6.70
CA ASP A 51 3.06 16.49 -6.22
C ASP A 51 2.76 15.00 -6.11
N ILE A 52 2.46 14.53 -4.90
CA ILE A 52 2.12 13.12 -4.65
C ILE A 52 0.62 12.98 -4.39
N PHE A 53 -0.03 12.18 -5.22
CA PHE A 53 -1.41 11.77 -4.99
C PHE A 53 -1.44 10.37 -4.39
N PHE A 54 -1.83 10.31 -3.11
CA PHE A 54 -1.96 9.08 -2.34
C PHE A 54 -3.36 8.48 -2.48
N SER A 55 -3.46 7.22 -2.89
CA SER A 55 -4.75 6.52 -2.96
C SER A 55 -4.68 5.02 -2.66
N ALA A 56 -5.82 4.34 -2.61
CA ALA A 56 -5.91 2.90 -2.36
C ALA A 56 -5.69 2.02 -3.61
N HIS A 57 -5.63 2.63 -4.80
CA HIS A 57 -5.40 1.98 -6.11
C HIS A 57 -6.40 0.91 -6.57
N LYS A 58 -7.54 0.71 -5.90
CA LYS A 58 -8.44 -0.42 -6.18
C LYS A 58 -9.51 -0.12 -7.23
N THR A 59 -9.91 1.13 -7.39
CA THR A 59 -11.08 1.51 -8.18
C THR A 59 -10.83 2.79 -8.99
N ALA A 60 -11.70 3.06 -9.97
CA ALA A 60 -11.62 4.28 -10.77
C ALA A 60 -11.93 5.55 -9.94
N GLU A 61 -12.77 5.46 -8.90
CA GLU A 61 -13.02 6.62 -8.02
C GLU A 61 -11.79 6.95 -7.16
N ASP A 62 -10.95 5.97 -6.79
CA ASP A 62 -9.71 6.20 -6.04
C ASP A 62 -8.70 7.09 -6.79
N ILE A 63 -8.87 7.25 -8.11
CA ILE A 63 -7.98 8.03 -8.99
C ILE A 63 -8.65 9.28 -9.58
N LYS A 64 -9.84 9.63 -9.09
CA LYS A 64 -10.53 10.85 -9.51
C LYS A 64 -9.76 12.10 -9.10
N GLY A 65 -9.48 12.97 -10.07
CA GLY A 65 -8.61 14.15 -9.94
C GLY A 65 -7.21 13.95 -10.54
N PHE A 66 -6.91 12.74 -11.01
CA PHE A 66 -5.66 12.39 -11.69
C PHE A 66 -5.42 13.23 -12.96
N GLU A 67 -6.44 13.41 -13.81
CA GLU A 67 -6.30 14.10 -15.10
C GLU A 67 -5.80 15.54 -14.96
N GLU A 68 -6.40 16.32 -14.05
CA GLU A 68 -6.04 17.72 -13.83
C GLU A 68 -4.58 17.85 -13.34
N ARG A 69 -4.14 16.95 -12.46
CA ARG A 69 -2.76 16.93 -11.94
C ARG A 69 -1.78 16.52 -13.02
N LEU A 70 -2.08 15.46 -13.76
CA LEU A 70 -1.27 14.98 -14.88
C LEU A 70 -1.08 16.08 -15.94
N LYS A 71 -2.16 16.82 -16.26
CA LYS A 71 -2.10 17.92 -17.24
C LYS A 71 -1.08 18.98 -16.86
N ASN A 72 -0.99 19.33 -15.57
CA ASN A 72 -0.11 20.37 -15.04
C ASN A 72 1.33 19.90 -14.76
N ALA A 73 1.58 18.59 -14.82
CA ALA A 73 2.90 18.00 -14.61
C ALA A 73 3.79 18.11 -15.86
N ASP A 74 5.10 18.22 -15.68
CA ASP A 74 6.08 18.05 -16.75
C ASP A 74 6.48 16.58 -16.92
N ILE A 75 6.50 15.82 -15.82
CA ILE A 75 6.86 14.40 -15.76
C ILE A 75 5.81 13.67 -14.94
N TYR A 76 5.47 12.43 -15.33
CA TYR A 76 4.63 11.53 -14.54
C TYR A 76 5.40 10.27 -14.12
N ILE A 77 5.28 9.89 -12.85
CA ILE A 77 5.90 8.71 -12.25
C ILE A 77 4.82 7.90 -11.52
N PRO A 78 4.40 6.74 -12.04
CA PRO A 78 3.44 5.87 -11.37
C PRO A 78 4.11 4.99 -10.30
N GLU A 79 3.33 4.53 -9.32
CA GLU A 79 3.66 3.32 -8.56
C GLU A 79 3.55 2.09 -9.48
N ALA A 80 4.60 1.27 -9.49
CA ALA A 80 4.68 0.08 -10.34
C ALA A 80 5.69 -0.89 -9.73
N LEU A 81 5.33 -1.53 -8.62
CA LEU A 81 6.15 -2.55 -7.98
C LEU A 81 6.37 -3.73 -8.92
N GLY A 82 7.62 -4.17 -9.05
CA GLY A 82 7.98 -5.29 -9.92
C GLY A 82 7.89 -4.93 -11.40
N TRP A 83 8.18 -3.68 -11.77
CA TRP A 83 8.24 -3.27 -13.16
C TRP A 83 9.48 -3.79 -13.88
N ASP A 84 9.39 -3.86 -15.21
CA ASP A 84 10.52 -4.09 -16.12
C ASP A 84 10.52 -3.05 -17.26
N GLU A 85 11.56 -3.05 -18.08
CA GLU A 85 11.70 -2.10 -19.19
C GLU A 85 10.61 -2.30 -20.28
N GLU A 86 10.03 -3.50 -20.41
CA GLU A 86 8.93 -3.76 -21.34
C GLU A 86 7.65 -3.05 -20.88
N ALA A 87 7.28 -3.21 -19.60
CA ALA A 87 6.14 -2.52 -19.00
C ALA A 87 6.30 -0.99 -19.04
N LEU A 88 7.50 -0.47 -18.75
CA LEU A 88 7.79 0.97 -18.88
C LEU A 88 7.66 1.44 -20.34
N SER A 89 8.16 0.67 -21.29
CA SER A 89 8.03 0.97 -22.73
C SER A 89 6.56 0.99 -23.15
N SER A 90 5.77 0.01 -22.75
CA SER A 90 4.33 -0.06 -23.03
C SER A 90 3.56 1.14 -22.47
N LEU A 91 3.88 1.59 -21.25
CA LEU A 91 3.30 2.81 -20.69
C LEU A 91 3.70 4.07 -21.47
N ARG A 92 4.95 4.17 -21.92
CA ARG A 92 5.43 5.28 -22.76
C ARG A 92 4.70 5.31 -24.11
N GLU A 93 4.48 4.15 -24.74
CA GLU A 93 3.69 4.06 -25.96
C GLU A 93 2.24 4.53 -25.79
N VAL A 94 1.63 4.26 -24.64
CA VAL A 94 0.30 4.80 -24.29
C VAL A 94 0.36 6.33 -24.17
N SER A 95 1.32 6.87 -23.41
CA SER A 95 1.51 8.31 -23.28
C SER A 95 1.68 9.01 -24.64
N GLU A 96 2.41 8.38 -25.56
CA GLU A 96 2.65 8.92 -26.90
C GLU A 96 1.47 8.72 -27.87
N GLY A 97 0.45 7.95 -27.47
CA GLY A 97 -0.71 7.64 -28.30
C GLY A 97 -0.46 6.57 -29.37
N ARG A 98 0.65 5.80 -29.25
CA ARG A 98 0.99 4.69 -30.14
C ARG A 98 0.34 3.37 -29.74
N LYS A 99 0.09 3.19 -28.44
CA LYS A 99 -0.63 2.04 -27.87
C LYS A 99 -1.89 2.54 -27.21
N THR A 100 -3.03 1.89 -27.47
CA THR A 100 -4.30 2.25 -26.85
C THR A 100 -4.36 1.74 -25.41
N PRO A 101 -5.19 2.35 -24.54
CA PRO A 101 -5.41 1.85 -23.18
C PRO A 101 -5.83 0.38 -23.13
N ARG A 102 -6.69 -0.05 -24.07
CA ARG A 102 -7.16 -1.45 -24.14
C ARG A 102 -6.06 -2.43 -24.51
N GLU A 103 -5.17 -2.07 -25.44
CA GLU A 103 -4.02 -2.91 -25.79
C GLU A 103 -3.08 -3.10 -24.60
N LEU A 104 -2.79 -2.03 -23.85
CA LEU A 104 -2.00 -2.13 -22.62
C LEU A 104 -2.62 -3.10 -21.61
N ILE A 105 -3.92 -2.98 -21.34
CA ILE A 105 -4.58 -3.84 -20.35
C ILE A 105 -4.64 -5.31 -20.80
N GLN A 106 -4.78 -5.57 -22.10
CA GLN A 106 -4.72 -6.92 -22.66
C GLN A 106 -3.32 -7.55 -22.50
N GLU A 107 -2.26 -6.77 -22.73
CA GLU A 107 -0.87 -7.19 -22.56
C GLU A 107 -0.55 -7.55 -21.11
N LEU A 108 -1.04 -6.73 -20.16
CA LEU A 108 -0.92 -6.99 -18.73
C LEU A 108 -1.79 -8.15 -18.24
N GLN A 109 -2.50 -8.85 -19.14
CA GLN A 109 -3.42 -9.94 -18.83
C GLN A 109 -4.47 -9.54 -17.78
N GLY A 110 -4.91 -8.29 -17.81
CA GLY A 110 -5.87 -7.76 -16.85
C GLY A 110 -7.18 -8.55 -16.91
N ASN A 111 -7.58 -9.15 -15.78
CA ASN A 111 -8.87 -9.81 -15.66
C ASN A 111 -9.98 -8.75 -15.54
N PRO A 112 -10.95 -8.66 -16.47
CA PRO A 112 -12.06 -7.71 -16.39
C PRO A 112 -12.91 -7.82 -15.11
N ASP A 113 -12.93 -9.00 -14.49
CA ASP A 113 -13.63 -9.25 -13.23
C ASP A 113 -12.86 -8.76 -12.00
N ASN A 114 -11.59 -8.36 -12.16
CA ASN A 114 -10.82 -7.73 -11.09
C ASN A 114 -11.19 -6.24 -10.98
N PRO A 115 -11.65 -5.74 -9.81
CA PRO A 115 -11.94 -4.32 -9.61
C PRO A 115 -10.78 -3.38 -10.01
N GLU A 116 -9.54 -3.82 -9.86
CA GLU A 116 -8.35 -3.04 -10.25
C GLU A 116 -8.27 -2.82 -11.77
N TYR A 117 -8.90 -3.68 -12.58
CA TYR A 117 -8.95 -3.55 -14.03
C TYR A 117 -9.50 -2.19 -14.44
N ALA A 118 -10.63 -1.78 -13.85
CA ALA A 118 -11.27 -0.50 -14.16
C ALA A 118 -10.36 0.68 -13.75
N ALA A 119 -9.65 0.55 -12.63
CA ALA A 119 -8.69 1.57 -12.19
C ALA A 119 -7.49 1.67 -13.14
N GLN A 120 -6.92 0.54 -13.57
CA GLN A 120 -5.80 0.49 -14.49
C GLN A 120 -6.19 1.04 -15.87
N LEU A 121 -7.36 0.64 -16.39
CA LEU A 121 -7.87 1.13 -17.66
C LEU A 121 -8.09 2.65 -17.61
N TYR A 122 -8.74 3.17 -16.57
CA TYR A 122 -8.96 4.61 -16.44
C TYR A 122 -7.64 5.39 -16.34
N ARG A 123 -6.63 4.89 -15.62
CA ARG A 123 -5.28 5.53 -15.63
C ARG A 123 -4.69 5.57 -17.03
N ALA A 124 -4.78 4.45 -17.76
CA ALA A 124 -4.27 4.37 -19.11
C ALA A 124 -5.02 5.31 -20.08
N GLU A 125 -6.34 5.44 -19.93
CA GLU A 125 -7.17 6.41 -20.67
C GLU A 125 -6.75 7.85 -20.41
N MET A 126 -6.49 8.21 -19.15
CA MET A 126 -6.04 9.57 -18.81
C MET A 126 -4.61 9.86 -19.27
N LEU A 127 -3.77 8.83 -19.37
CA LEU A 127 -2.39 8.95 -19.87
C LEU A 127 -2.34 9.06 -21.40
N TYR A 128 -3.30 8.47 -22.10
CA TYR A 128 -3.26 8.28 -23.54
C TYR A 128 -3.07 9.57 -24.34
N GLY A 129 -2.02 9.62 -25.17
CA GLY A 129 -1.75 10.75 -26.06
C GLY A 129 -1.33 12.06 -25.36
N THR A 130 -1.08 12.03 -24.05
CA THR A 130 -0.64 13.20 -23.28
C THR A 130 0.79 13.63 -23.58
N LYS A 131 1.60 12.74 -24.17
CA LYS A 131 3.02 12.91 -24.49
C LYS A 131 3.86 13.30 -23.28
N LYS A 132 3.43 12.90 -22.08
CA LYS A 132 4.17 13.13 -20.84
C LYS A 132 5.38 12.20 -20.79
N PRO A 133 6.59 12.72 -20.55
CA PRO A 133 7.74 11.91 -20.15
C PRO A 133 7.42 11.04 -18.92
N LEU A 134 7.78 9.76 -18.99
CA LEU A 134 7.52 8.77 -17.94
C LEU A 134 8.78 8.08 -17.45
N GLY A 135 8.89 7.94 -16.13
CA GLY A 135 9.83 7.06 -15.46
C GLY A 135 9.16 6.32 -14.32
N ILE A 136 9.79 5.26 -13.83
CA ILE A 136 9.36 4.52 -12.64
C ILE A 136 10.51 4.56 -11.64
N ILE A 137 10.19 4.84 -10.37
CA ILE A 137 11.16 4.87 -9.27
C ILE A 137 10.98 3.70 -8.29
N ASP A 138 9.95 2.88 -8.50
CA ASP A 138 9.65 1.72 -7.67
C ASP A 138 10.67 0.59 -7.88
N LEU A 139 10.61 -0.44 -7.02
CA LEU A 139 11.49 -1.61 -7.13
C LEU A 139 11.19 -2.40 -8.42
N PRO A 140 12.20 -2.63 -9.29
CA PRO A 140 12.04 -3.45 -10.48
C PRO A 140 11.93 -4.95 -10.12
N ASP A 141 11.38 -5.75 -11.04
CA ASP A 141 11.19 -7.20 -10.85
C ASP A 141 12.52 -7.96 -10.64
N SER A 142 13.58 -7.48 -11.28
CA SER A 142 14.95 -8.00 -11.20
C SER A 142 15.63 -7.76 -9.85
N SER A 143 15.02 -6.96 -8.97
CA SER A 143 15.54 -6.71 -7.63
C SER A 143 15.49 -7.98 -6.77
N GLN A 144 16.58 -8.32 -6.09
CA GLN A 144 16.59 -9.42 -5.12
C GLN A 144 15.56 -9.22 -3.99
N PHE A 145 15.22 -7.96 -3.68
CA PHE A 145 14.18 -7.61 -2.72
C PHE A 145 12.78 -8.01 -3.20
N PHE A 146 12.51 -7.93 -4.50
CA PHE A 146 11.22 -8.33 -5.06
C PHE A 146 11.02 -9.86 -5.00
N GLU A 147 12.08 -10.63 -5.19
CA GLU A 147 12.04 -12.09 -5.01
C GLU A 147 11.75 -12.51 -3.56
N HIS A 148 12.12 -11.69 -2.58
CA HIS A 148 11.76 -11.94 -1.18
C HIS A 148 10.25 -11.71 -0.98
N LEU A 149 9.67 -10.65 -1.55
CA LEU A 149 8.22 -10.38 -1.49
C LEU A 149 7.39 -11.59 -1.94
N LYS A 150 7.75 -12.23 -3.07
CA LYS A 150 7.03 -13.40 -3.61
C LYS A 150 6.96 -14.60 -2.64
N LYS A 151 7.87 -14.67 -1.66
CA LYS A 151 7.99 -15.79 -0.72
C LYS A 151 7.41 -15.48 0.66
N ARG A 152 6.91 -14.26 0.89
CA ARG A 152 6.38 -13.81 2.19
C ARG A 152 4.96 -14.33 2.37
N VAL A 153 4.87 -15.57 2.83
CA VAL A 153 3.63 -16.20 3.29
C VAL A 153 3.69 -16.29 4.81
N VAL A 154 2.66 -15.78 5.50
CA VAL A 154 2.53 -16.00 6.93
C VAL A 154 2.13 -17.44 7.17
N ASP A 155 3.02 -18.21 7.78
CA ASP A 155 2.77 -19.58 8.16
C ASP A 155 2.36 -19.68 9.63
N PHE A 156 1.09 -20.01 9.87
CA PHE A 156 0.56 -20.24 11.20
C PHE A 156 0.61 -21.72 11.62
N SER A 157 1.20 -22.62 10.81
CA SER A 157 1.20 -24.08 11.05
C SER A 157 1.80 -24.50 12.40
N ASN A 158 2.75 -23.73 12.91
CA ASN A 158 3.40 -23.95 14.21
C ASN A 158 2.71 -23.25 15.38
N SER A 159 1.68 -22.43 15.14
CA SER A 159 0.94 -21.73 16.18
C SER A 159 -0.14 -22.62 16.78
N VAL A 160 -0.09 -22.88 18.09
CA VAL A 160 -1.03 -23.79 18.77
C VAL A 160 -2.17 -23.08 19.51
N ASN A 161 -2.07 -21.77 19.70
CA ASN A 161 -3.09 -20.94 20.36
C ASN A 161 -3.12 -19.52 19.78
N PHE A 162 -4.14 -18.75 20.16
CA PHE A 162 -4.32 -17.38 19.68
C PHE A 162 -3.15 -16.45 19.99
N GLU A 163 -2.54 -16.56 21.18
CA GLU A 163 -1.37 -15.74 21.53
C GLU A 163 -0.20 -15.97 20.57
N GLN A 164 0.14 -17.22 20.26
CA GLN A 164 1.20 -17.53 19.31
C GLN A 164 0.88 -17.11 17.87
N ILE A 165 -0.40 -17.16 17.48
CA ILE A 165 -0.86 -16.63 16.19
C ILE A 165 -0.61 -15.12 16.14
N LEU A 166 -0.94 -14.38 17.21
CA LEU A 166 -0.70 -12.95 17.27
C LEU A 166 0.80 -12.62 17.27
N ASP A 167 1.62 -13.35 18.01
CA ASP A 167 3.08 -13.15 18.01
C ASP A 167 3.68 -13.39 16.61
N THR A 168 3.27 -14.47 15.94
CA THR A 168 3.69 -14.78 14.56
C THR A 168 3.23 -13.70 13.59
N TYR A 169 2.00 -13.20 13.76
CA TYR A 169 1.47 -12.16 12.90
C TYR A 169 2.14 -10.81 13.13
N LEU A 170 2.46 -10.46 14.38
CA LEU A 170 3.20 -9.24 14.72
C LEU A 170 4.61 -9.24 14.10
N ALA A 171 5.34 -10.36 14.22
CA ALA A 171 6.64 -10.51 13.59
C ALA A 171 6.54 -10.33 12.06
N HIS A 172 5.50 -10.87 11.44
CA HIS A 172 5.25 -10.66 10.02
C HIS A 172 4.98 -9.19 9.65
N LEU A 173 4.18 -8.48 10.45
CA LEU A 173 3.89 -7.06 10.23
C LEU A 173 5.13 -6.17 10.42
N GLU A 174 6.03 -6.54 11.32
CA GLU A 174 7.33 -5.88 11.49
C GLU A 174 8.24 -6.12 10.29
N GLU A 175 8.32 -7.35 9.77
CA GLU A 175 9.02 -7.63 8.51
C GLU A 175 8.42 -6.84 7.33
N ASP A 176 7.09 -6.67 7.30
CA ASP A 176 6.40 -5.87 6.27
C ASP A 176 6.80 -4.41 6.36
N ALA A 177 6.88 -3.88 7.58
CA ALA A 177 7.33 -2.53 7.83
C ALA A 177 8.76 -2.30 7.35
N ASP A 178 9.67 -3.22 7.64
CA ASP A 178 11.07 -3.15 7.18
C ASP A 178 11.19 -3.23 5.65
N PHE A 179 10.41 -4.10 5.03
CA PHE A 179 10.36 -4.20 3.57
C PHE A 179 9.89 -2.88 2.94
N GLU A 180 8.77 -2.33 3.42
CA GLU A 180 8.22 -1.08 2.90
C GLU A 180 9.14 0.12 3.15
N LYS A 181 9.88 0.14 4.27
CA LYS A 181 10.94 1.15 4.51
C LYS A 181 12.01 1.08 3.42
N LYS A 182 12.56 -0.11 3.16
CA LYS A 182 13.60 -0.32 2.12
C LYS A 182 13.10 -0.01 0.71
N ARG A 183 11.83 -0.35 0.41
CA ARG A 183 11.19 -0.01 -0.87
C ARG A 183 11.12 1.50 -1.08
N GLU A 184 10.75 2.26 -0.05
CA GLU A 184 10.68 3.73 -0.15
C GLU A 184 12.07 4.39 -0.19
N GLU A 185 13.05 3.84 0.53
CA GLU A 185 14.46 4.27 0.41
C GLU A 185 14.96 4.11 -1.03
N HIS A 186 14.65 2.97 -1.66
CA HIS A 186 14.93 2.76 -3.09
C HIS A 186 14.22 3.79 -3.98
N MET A 187 12.93 4.07 -3.74
CA MET A 187 12.20 5.09 -4.50
C MET A 187 12.86 6.46 -4.44
N LEU A 188 13.32 6.86 -3.26
CA LEU A 188 14.03 8.12 -3.06
C LEU A 188 15.36 8.10 -3.82
N ASP A 189 16.18 7.06 -3.65
CA ASP A 189 17.48 6.94 -4.33
C ASP A 189 17.36 6.89 -5.87
N SER A 190 16.30 6.28 -6.39
CA SER A 190 16.04 6.15 -7.83
C SER A 190 15.56 7.45 -8.47
N LEU A 191 14.96 8.38 -7.71
CA LEU A 191 14.36 9.59 -8.26
C LEU A 191 15.36 10.45 -9.05
N GLY A 192 16.53 10.71 -8.50
CA GLY A 192 17.55 11.56 -9.14
C GLY A 192 18.04 11.00 -10.49
N PRO A 193 18.52 9.76 -10.53
CA PRO A 193 18.91 9.09 -11.77
C PRO A 193 17.79 9.06 -12.83
N VAL A 194 16.55 8.79 -12.42
CA VAL A 194 15.39 8.78 -13.32
C VAL A 194 15.13 10.17 -13.90
N LEU A 195 15.14 11.22 -13.09
CA LEU A 195 14.97 12.60 -13.57
C LEU A 195 16.12 13.02 -14.51
N GLU A 196 17.37 12.66 -14.21
CA GLU A 196 18.50 12.94 -15.10
C GLU A 196 18.34 12.22 -16.45
N LYS A 197 17.91 10.96 -16.46
CA LYS A 197 17.61 10.21 -17.70
C LYS A 197 16.52 10.91 -18.51
N LEU A 198 15.41 11.29 -17.87
CA LEU A 198 14.30 11.95 -18.55
C LEU A 198 14.68 13.32 -19.12
N VAL A 199 15.45 14.13 -18.39
CA VAL A 199 15.92 15.43 -18.89
C VAL A 199 16.85 15.29 -20.10
N LYS A 200 17.64 14.21 -20.17
CA LYS A 200 18.48 13.90 -21.34
C LYS A 200 17.65 13.44 -22.54
N GLU A 201 16.65 12.58 -22.30
CA GLU A 201 15.74 12.05 -23.33
C GLU A 201 14.80 13.14 -23.87
N HIS A 202 14.48 14.14 -23.04
CA HIS A 202 13.56 15.24 -23.33
C HIS A 202 14.23 16.61 -23.09
N PRO A 203 15.07 17.11 -24.02
CA PRO A 203 15.88 18.32 -23.82
C PRO A 203 15.06 19.59 -23.54
N GLU A 204 13.78 19.64 -23.90
CA GLU A 204 12.86 20.71 -23.54
C GLU A 204 12.66 20.86 -22.03
N LEU A 205 12.80 19.78 -21.25
CA LEU A 205 12.72 19.80 -19.80
C LEU A 205 13.87 20.59 -19.18
N SER A 206 15.07 20.49 -19.73
CA SER A 206 16.26 21.23 -19.24
C SER A 206 16.10 22.76 -19.30
N LYS A 207 15.19 23.26 -20.15
CA LYS A 207 14.93 24.70 -20.36
C LYS A 207 13.88 25.26 -19.39
N LYS A 208 13.22 24.41 -18.61
CA LYS A 208 12.20 24.82 -17.65
C LYS A 208 12.85 25.50 -16.45
N LYS A 209 12.20 26.52 -15.90
CA LYS A 209 12.66 27.20 -14.67
C LYS A 209 12.54 26.30 -13.44
N GLY A 210 11.59 25.38 -13.47
CA GLY A 210 11.42 24.30 -12.52
C GLY A 210 10.61 23.17 -13.15
N LEU A 211 10.83 21.95 -12.70
CA LEU A 211 10.11 20.75 -13.13
C LEU A 211 9.00 20.41 -12.14
N ASN A 212 7.78 20.28 -12.65
CA ASN A 212 6.65 19.73 -11.91
C ASN A 212 6.61 18.21 -12.12
N VAL A 213 6.87 17.43 -11.09
CA VAL A 213 6.80 15.96 -11.14
C VAL A 213 5.52 15.52 -10.43
N PHE A 214 4.68 14.76 -11.13
CA PHE A 214 3.49 14.16 -10.55
C PHE A 214 3.73 12.68 -10.25
N MET A 215 3.47 12.28 -9.01
CA MET A 215 3.59 10.90 -8.54
C MET A 215 2.23 10.37 -8.08
N THR A 216 1.89 9.15 -8.47
CA THR A 216 0.81 8.39 -7.82
C THR A 216 1.43 7.29 -6.99
N LEU A 217 1.06 7.23 -5.70
CA LEU A 217 1.55 6.22 -4.76
C LEU A 217 0.43 5.74 -3.85
N GLY A 218 0.58 4.54 -3.34
CA GLY A 218 -0.34 3.93 -2.40
C GLY A 218 -0.37 4.75 -1.13
N SER A 219 -1.54 4.83 -0.49
CA SER A 219 -1.74 5.62 0.74
C SER A 219 -0.82 5.22 1.91
N ALA A 220 -0.20 4.03 1.85
CA ALA A 220 0.81 3.60 2.81
C ALA A 220 2.16 4.30 2.60
N HIS A 221 2.45 4.81 1.40
CA HIS A 221 3.77 5.31 0.99
C HIS A 221 4.14 6.72 1.49
N THR A 222 3.66 7.07 2.69
CA THR A 222 3.85 8.42 3.23
C THR A 222 5.29 8.76 3.58
N GLY A 223 6.17 7.76 3.75
CA GLY A 223 7.58 8.02 4.04
C GLY A 223 8.32 8.62 2.84
N VAL A 224 7.92 8.34 1.59
CA VAL A 224 8.45 9.04 0.40
C VAL A 224 8.25 10.55 0.51
N TYR A 225 7.04 10.98 0.89
CA TYR A 225 6.77 12.41 1.11
C TYR A 225 7.68 13.01 2.18
N HIS A 226 7.87 12.31 3.30
CA HIS A 226 8.73 12.76 4.38
C HIS A 226 10.20 12.85 3.93
N GLY A 227 10.71 11.81 3.27
CA GLY A 227 12.08 11.77 2.73
C GLY A 227 12.34 12.86 1.68
N LEU A 228 11.36 13.21 0.85
CA LEU A 228 11.48 14.34 -0.08
C LEU A 228 11.60 15.68 0.67
N LYS A 229 10.76 15.91 1.68
CA LYS A 229 10.76 17.16 2.46
C LYS A 229 12.04 17.30 3.28
N GLU A 230 12.48 16.23 3.94
CA GLU A 230 13.75 16.16 4.67
C GLU A 230 14.94 16.34 3.71
N GLY A 231 14.81 15.78 2.51
CA GLY A 231 15.72 15.95 1.38
C GLY A 231 15.76 17.36 0.78
N GLY A 232 14.98 18.32 1.31
CA GLY A 232 14.96 19.70 0.84
C GLY A 232 14.23 19.91 -0.50
N ILE A 233 13.51 18.91 -1.00
CA ILE A 233 12.69 19.01 -2.20
C ILE A 233 11.34 19.60 -1.83
N GLU A 234 10.85 20.53 -2.66
CA GLU A 234 9.49 21.04 -2.52
C GLU A 234 8.51 19.92 -2.88
N ALA A 235 7.83 19.38 -1.87
CA ALA A 235 6.82 18.36 -2.06
C ALA A 235 5.46 18.78 -1.50
N ALA A 236 4.42 18.51 -2.28
CA ALA A 236 3.02 18.53 -1.89
C ALA A 236 2.49 17.09 -1.86
N ARG A 237 1.47 16.87 -1.03
CA ARG A 237 0.73 15.61 -1.00
C ARG A 237 -0.75 15.87 -0.88
N SER A 238 -1.53 14.90 -1.32
CA SER A 238 -2.97 14.86 -1.06
C SER A 238 -3.46 13.43 -1.02
N PHE A 239 -4.53 13.21 -0.28
CA PHE A 239 -5.30 11.98 -0.33
C PHE A 239 -6.62 12.23 -1.08
N LYS A 240 -7.22 11.16 -1.59
CA LYS A 240 -8.55 11.26 -2.21
C LYS A 240 -9.63 11.68 -1.19
N VAL A 241 -9.58 11.15 0.03
CA VAL A 241 -10.38 11.62 1.18
C VAL A 241 -9.48 12.01 2.34
N GLU A 242 -9.81 13.12 2.99
CA GLU A 242 -9.15 13.60 4.19
C GLU A 242 -10.17 13.79 5.34
N PRO A 243 -9.88 13.30 6.56
CA PRO A 243 -8.71 12.52 6.94
C PRO A 243 -8.74 11.10 6.35
N TYR A 244 -7.60 10.62 5.83
CA TYR A 244 -7.48 9.26 5.30
C TYR A 244 -7.49 8.22 6.43
N CYS A 245 -8.14 7.08 6.19
CA CYS A 245 -8.35 6.03 7.17
C CYS A 245 -7.79 4.70 6.66
N TRP A 246 -6.65 4.27 7.22
CA TRP A 246 -6.01 3.00 6.85
C TRP A 246 -6.67 1.82 7.54
N GLY A 247 -6.79 0.66 6.88
CA GLY A 247 -7.13 -0.61 7.55
C GLY A 247 -6.18 -0.93 8.70
N TYR A 248 -6.58 -1.79 9.64
CA TYR A 248 -5.80 -2.11 10.84
C TYR A 248 -4.46 -2.76 10.52
N GLU A 249 -4.40 -3.62 9.50
CA GLU A 249 -3.15 -4.23 9.03
C GLU A 249 -2.16 -3.16 8.55
N VAL A 250 -2.61 -2.26 7.68
CA VAL A 250 -1.77 -1.16 7.16
C VAL A 250 -1.40 -0.17 8.26
N GLU A 251 -2.31 0.12 9.19
CA GLU A 251 -2.01 1.00 10.35
C GLU A 251 -0.94 0.38 11.25
N ALA A 252 -0.95 -0.94 11.48
CA ALA A 252 0.08 -1.63 12.25
C ALA A 252 1.45 -1.55 11.56
N ILE A 253 1.52 -1.85 10.26
CA ILE A 253 2.74 -1.70 9.45
C ILE A 253 3.27 -0.27 9.54
N ARG A 254 2.40 0.74 9.34
CA ARG A 254 2.80 2.15 9.43
C ARG A 254 3.34 2.51 10.81
N ARG A 255 2.77 1.97 11.88
CA ARG A 255 3.28 2.23 13.23
C ARG A 255 4.70 1.71 13.42
N TYR A 256 4.95 0.45 13.04
CA TYR A 256 6.31 -0.12 13.06
C TYR A 256 7.29 0.75 12.27
N ARG A 257 6.93 1.15 11.05
CA ARG A 257 7.75 2.01 10.18
C ARG A 257 8.14 3.36 10.80
N PHE A 258 7.29 3.91 11.65
CA PHE A 258 7.54 5.19 12.32
C PHE A 258 7.98 5.03 13.80
N GLY A 259 8.44 3.83 14.20
CA GLY A 259 8.91 3.56 15.55
C GLY A 259 7.82 3.72 16.63
N LYS A 260 6.55 3.54 16.26
CA LYS A 260 5.40 3.65 17.16
C LYS A 260 4.98 2.26 17.65
N PRO A 261 4.51 2.15 18.91
CA PRO A 261 4.09 0.87 19.45
C PRO A 261 2.83 0.34 18.77
N VAL A 262 2.84 -0.96 18.50
CA VAL A 262 1.67 -1.77 18.13
C VAL A 262 1.25 -2.56 19.37
N ASP A 263 0.11 -2.18 19.94
CA ASP A 263 -0.44 -2.89 21.10
C ASP A 263 -1.24 -4.13 20.69
N GLU A 264 -1.52 -5.00 21.67
CA GLU A 264 -2.27 -6.25 21.47
C GLU A 264 -3.66 -6.02 20.85
N THR A 265 -4.31 -4.88 21.14
CA THR A 265 -5.63 -4.59 20.57
C THR A 265 -5.52 -4.27 19.08
N LEU A 266 -4.54 -3.49 18.68
CA LEU A 266 -4.27 -3.22 17.26
C LEU A 266 -3.86 -4.51 16.53
N ALA A 267 -3.00 -5.32 17.15
CA ALA A 267 -2.56 -6.61 16.62
C ALA A 267 -3.75 -7.55 16.36
N ALA A 268 -4.60 -7.74 17.36
CA ALA A 268 -5.78 -8.60 17.27
C ALA A 268 -6.76 -8.11 16.19
N ARG A 269 -6.95 -6.79 16.07
CA ARG A 269 -7.82 -6.19 15.05
C ARG A 269 -7.25 -6.31 13.64
N ALA A 270 -5.94 -6.14 13.48
CA ALA A 270 -5.25 -6.35 12.21
C ALA A 270 -5.39 -7.83 11.77
N PHE A 271 -5.17 -8.76 12.69
CA PHE A 271 -5.34 -10.19 12.41
C PHE A 271 -6.80 -10.51 12.08
N PHE A 272 -7.75 -9.96 12.82
CA PHE A 272 -9.16 -10.16 12.57
C PHE A 272 -9.61 -9.58 11.23
N GLU A 273 -9.08 -8.41 10.85
CA GLU A 273 -9.26 -7.83 9.52
C GLU A 273 -8.81 -8.79 8.43
N ARG A 274 -7.62 -9.40 8.58
CA ARG A 274 -7.09 -10.40 7.64
C ARG A 274 -7.99 -11.63 7.52
N VAL A 275 -8.49 -12.15 8.64
CA VAL A 275 -9.42 -13.29 8.64
C VAL A 275 -10.73 -12.92 7.95
N LEU A 276 -11.29 -11.75 8.25
CA LEU A 276 -12.52 -11.26 7.62
C LEU A 276 -12.33 -11.01 6.12
N LYS A 277 -11.20 -10.46 5.65
CA LYS A 277 -10.92 -10.31 4.21
C LYS A 277 -10.96 -11.65 3.48
N LYS A 278 -10.50 -12.72 4.13
CA LYS A 278 -10.47 -14.07 3.54
C LYS A 278 -11.84 -14.75 3.56
N LEU A 279 -12.58 -14.62 4.66
CA LEU A 279 -13.83 -15.36 4.87
C LEU A 279 -15.08 -14.57 4.48
N LEU A 280 -14.99 -13.25 4.45
CA LEU A 280 -16.07 -12.31 4.17
C LEU A 280 -15.56 -11.13 3.32
N PRO A 281 -15.04 -11.39 2.11
CA PRO A 281 -14.48 -10.37 1.24
C PRO A 281 -15.47 -9.25 0.91
N GLU A 282 -16.77 -9.53 0.93
CA GLU A 282 -17.87 -8.58 0.67
C GLU A 282 -17.85 -7.39 1.63
N LEU A 283 -17.35 -7.57 2.86
CA LEU A 283 -17.18 -6.47 3.83
C LEU A 283 -16.13 -5.44 3.38
N PHE A 284 -15.24 -5.84 2.47
CA PHE A 284 -14.11 -5.05 1.98
C PHE A 284 -14.24 -4.68 0.50
N MET A 285 -15.25 -5.21 -0.20
CA MET A 285 -15.54 -4.88 -1.58
C MET A 285 -16.49 -3.67 -1.64
N PRO A 286 -16.25 -2.71 -2.54
CA PRO A 286 -17.12 -1.53 -2.65
C PRO A 286 -18.33 -1.79 -3.55
N ASP A 287 -19.54 -1.54 -3.02
CA ASP A 287 -20.78 -1.52 -3.80
C ASP A 287 -20.83 -0.33 -4.79
N ASP A 288 -20.15 0.77 -4.46
CA ASP A 288 -20.14 2.04 -5.19
C ASP A 288 -18.83 2.31 -5.92
N GLY A 289 -17.93 1.33 -5.94
CA GLY A 289 -16.60 1.48 -6.53
C GLY A 289 -15.69 2.46 -5.78
N ASN A 290 -15.88 2.70 -4.47
CA ASN A 290 -14.95 3.47 -3.64
C ASN A 290 -14.37 2.62 -2.50
N SER A 291 -13.08 2.27 -2.62
CA SER A 291 -12.44 1.35 -1.67
C SER A 291 -12.16 1.96 -0.28
N GLU A 292 -12.13 3.28 -0.17
CA GLU A 292 -11.97 3.98 1.10
C GLU A 292 -13.25 3.90 1.93
N ILE A 293 -14.43 3.89 1.29
CA ILE A 293 -15.71 3.67 1.97
C ILE A 293 -15.73 2.27 2.58
N SER A 294 -15.44 1.22 1.80
CA SER A 294 -15.39 -0.15 2.33
C SER A 294 -14.37 -0.31 3.45
N THR A 295 -13.21 0.35 3.36
CA THR A 295 -12.21 0.35 4.43
C THR A 295 -12.77 1.00 5.71
N ASN A 296 -13.46 2.13 5.60
CA ASN A 296 -14.10 2.78 6.74
C ASN A 296 -15.21 1.93 7.37
N VAL A 297 -16.00 1.24 6.54
CA VAL A 297 -17.06 0.31 6.98
C VAL A 297 -16.44 -0.84 7.77
N ALA A 298 -15.46 -1.54 7.19
CA ALA A 298 -14.76 -2.64 7.85
C ALA A 298 -14.12 -2.18 9.16
N ARG A 299 -13.46 -1.01 9.18
CA ARG A 299 -12.89 -0.44 10.40
C ARG A 299 -13.93 -0.17 11.48
N ARG A 300 -15.10 0.33 11.12
CA ARG A 300 -16.21 0.57 12.07
C ARG A 300 -16.74 -0.73 12.66
N VAL A 301 -16.84 -1.78 11.86
CA VAL A 301 -17.25 -3.10 12.35
C VAL A 301 -16.19 -3.67 13.29
N ILE A 302 -14.91 -3.63 12.90
CA ILE A 302 -13.82 -4.23 13.69
C ILE A 302 -13.50 -3.42 14.97
N SER A 303 -13.71 -2.09 14.97
CA SER A 303 -13.32 -1.21 16.09
C SER A 303 -14.05 -1.46 17.40
N VAL A 304 -15.19 -2.14 17.38
CA VAL A 304 -15.98 -2.40 18.60
C VAL A 304 -15.58 -3.70 19.31
N PHE A 305 -14.70 -4.49 18.69
CA PHE A 305 -14.23 -5.76 19.24
C PHE A 305 -12.93 -5.54 20.02
N SER A 306 -12.88 -6.13 21.22
CA SER A 306 -11.67 -6.29 22.03
C SER A 306 -10.91 -7.56 21.66
N CYS A 307 -9.66 -7.68 22.12
CA CYS A 307 -8.85 -8.89 21.95
C CYS A 307 -9.58 -10.14 22.48
N GLU A 308 -10.17 -10.06 23.68
CA GLU A 308 -10.93 -11.14 24.31
C GLU A 308 -12.16 -11.59 23.49
N GLU A 309 -12.78 -10.67 22.74
CA GLU A 309 -13.92 -10.97 21.87
C GLU A 309 -13.51 -11.55 20.52
N ILE A 310 -12.36 -11.11 19.98
CA ILE A 310 -11.83 -11.60 18.69
C ILE A 310 -11.38 -13.06 18.81
N ARG A 311 -10.63 -13.37 19.87
CA ARG A 311 -10.04 -14.69 20.11
C ARG A 311 -11.01 -15.87 19.86
N PRO A 312 -12.15 -15.99 20.55
CA PRO A 312 -13.03 -17.14 20.37
C PRO A 312 -13.68 -17.19 18.98
N ILE A 313 -13.77 -16.07 18.25
CA ILE A 313 -14.26 -16.03 16.87
C ILE A 313 -13.22 -16.64 15.93
N THR A 314 -11.97 -16.18 16.03
CA THR A 314 -10.87 -16.62 15.16
C THR A 314 -10.39 -18.05 15.44
N GLU A 315 -10.57 -18.56 16.66
CA GLU A 315 -10.28 -19.96 17.03
C GLU A 315 -11.40 -20.95 16.62
N SER A 316 -12.30 -20.55 15.73
CA SER A 316 -13.35 -21.44 15.23
C SER A 316 -12.80 -22.58 14.39
N LYS A 317 -13.35 -23.78 14.59
CA LYS A 317 -12.88 -25.03 13.98
C LYS A 317 -13.20 -25.14 12.49
N ASN A 318 -14.19 -24.40 12.03
CA ASN A 318 -14.64 -24.39 10.63
C ASN A 318 -15.32 -23.05 10.30
N HIS A 319 -15.65 -22.86 9.02
CA HIS A 319 -16.26 -21.63 8.51
C HIS A 319 -17.65 -21.37 9.13
N GLU A 320 -18.49 -22.40 9.27
CA GLU A 320 -19.84 -22.27 9.85
C GLU A 320 -19.78 -21.72 11.29
N GLN A 321 -18.92 -22.32 12.12
CA GLN A 321 -18.73 -21.88 13.50
C GLN A 321 -18.16 -20.45 13.57
N PHE A 322 -17.28 -20.08 12.63
CA PHE A 322 -16.77 -18.72 12.54
C PHE A 322 -17.92 -17.73 12.29
N PHE A 323 -18.76 -17.99 11.28
CA PHE A 323 -19.87 -17.12 10.92
C PHE A 323 -20.89 -17.00 12.06
N ASP A 324 -21.27 -18.11 12.69
CA ASP A 324 -22.20 -18.10 13.81
C ASP A 324 -21.71 -17.23 14.97
N LYS A 325 -20.44 -17.40 15.35
CA LYS A 325 -19.84 -16.60 16.43
C LYS A 325 -19.70 -15.14 16.02
N PHE A 326 -19.26 -14.87 14.80
CA PHE A 326 -19.13 -13.51 14.29
C PHE A 326 -20.47 -12.77 14.27
N LEU A 327 -21.49 -13.37 13.66
CA LEU A 327 -22.83 -12.77 13.56
C LEU A 327 -23.47 -12.59 14.94
N THR A 328 -23.30 -13.56 15.85
CA THR A 328 -23.75 -13.43 17.25
C THR A 328 -23.06 -12.24 17.95
N ALA A 329 -21.76 -12.07 17.74
CA ALA A 329 -21.01 -10.99 18.37
C ALA A 329 -21.39 -9.62 17.77
N VAL A 330 -21.57 -9.55 16.44
CA VAL A 330 -22.11 -8.38 15.73
C VAL A 330 -23.51 -8.01 16.23
N GLU A 331 -24.38 -8.99 16.50
CA GLU A 331 -25.72 -8.76 17.04
C GLU A 331 -25.69 -8.15 18.44
N LYS A 332 -24.86 -8.70 19.34
CA LYS A 332 -24.67 -8.16 20.70
C LYS A 332 -24.17 -6.72 20.70
N LYS A 333 -23.44 -6.31 19.66
CA LYS A 333 -22.94 -4.94 19.48
C LYS A 333 -23.93 -4.01 18.77
N GLY A 334 -25.14 -4.49 18.42
CA GLY A 334 -26.13 -3.71 17.69
C GLY A 334 -25.76 -3.42 16.24
N LEU A 335 -24.79 -4.15 15.68
CA LEU A 335 -24.30 -3.95 14.32
C LEU A 335 -24.98 -4.88 13.30
N LYS A 336 -25.86 -5.79 13.74
CA LYS A 336 -26.51 -6.79 12.87
C LYS A 336 -27.28 -6.18 11.70
N PRO A 337 -28.13 -5.14 11.85
CA PRO A 337 -28.80 -4.53 10.70
C PRO A 337 -27.82 -3.98 9.66
N TYR A 338 -26.72 -3.41 10.13
CA TYR A 338 -25.69 -2.79 9.29
C TYR A 338 -24.85 -3.81 8.52
N VAL A 339 -24.37 -4.87 9.20
CA VAL A 339 -23.66 -5.98 8.55
C VAL A 339 -24.59 -6.76 7.64
N LYS A 340 -25.85 -6.98 8.05
CA LYS A 340 -26.85 -7.65 7.22
C LYS A 340 -27.15 -6.87 5.94
N GLU A 341 -27.23 -5.54 5.97
CA GLU A 341 -27.42 -4.73 4.76
C GLU A 341 -26.28 -4.93 3.75
N ILE A 342 -25.03 -4.94 4.22
CA ILE A 342 -23.83 -5.16 3.39
C ILE A 342 -23.87 -6.56 2.77
N LEU A 343 -24.16 -7.58 3.58
CA LEU A 343 -24.25 -8.96 3.12
C LEU A 343 -25.44 -9.18 2.18
N GLN A 344 -26.61 -8.61 2.49
CA GLN A 344 -27.81 -8.75 1.65
C GLN A 344 -27.64 -8.11 0.27
N LYS A 345 -26.93 -6.99 0.16
CA LYS A 345 -26.62 -6.38 -1.16
C LYS A 345 -25.75 -7.28 -2.05
N HIS A 346 -24.93 -8.14 -1.44
CA HIS A 346 -24.08 -9.09 -2.17
C HIS A 346 -24.78 -10.43 -2.42
N PHE A 347 -25.49 -11.01 -1.43
CA PHE A 347 -26.24 -12.26 -1.61
C PHE A 347 -27.50 -12.11 -2.48
N ALA A 348 -28.09 -10.91 -2.56
CA ALA A 348 -29.18 -10.65 -3.52
C ALA A 348 -28.71 -10.69 -5.00
N LYS A 349 -27.40 -10.67 -5.27
CA LYS A 349 -26.84 -10.92 -6.61
C LYS A 349 -26.63 -12.41 -6.91
N GLU A 350 -26.65 -13.28 -5.91
CA GLU A 350 -26.56 -14.75 -6.08
C GLU A 350 -27.94 -15.43 -6.11
N GLU A 351 -29.00 -14.77 -5.64
CA GLU A 351 -30.37 -15.33 -5.67
C GLU A 351 -31.01 -15.39 -7.07
N ASP A 352 -30.45 -14.70 -8.08
CA ASP A 352 -30.92 -14.81 -9.48
C ASP A 352 -30.41 -16.08 -10.20
N THR A 353 -29.59 -16.92 -9.58
CA THR A 353 -29.16 -18.21 -10.18
C THR A 353 -29.36 -19.45 -9.29
N LEU A 354 -29.87 -19.27 -8.07
CA LEU A 354 -30.18 -20.37 -7.14
C LEU A 354 -31.68 -20.60 -6.91
N PHE A 355 -32.54 -19.81 -7.55
CA PHE A 355 -34.01 -19.96 -7.51
C PHE A 355 -34.68 -19.88 -8.89
N GLU A 356 -34.04 -20.38 -9.94
CA GLU A 356 -34.79 -20.87 -11.12
C GLU A 356 -34.99 -22.38 -10.96
N GLU A 357 -36.24 -22.76 -10.70
CA GLU A 357 -36.74 -24.14 -10.58
C GLU A 357 -36.53 -24.99 -11.84
#